data_AF-A0A358N452-F1
#
_entry.id   AF-A0A358N452-F1
#
_cell.length_a   1.000
_cell.length_b   1.000
_cell.length_c   1.000
_cell.angle_alpha   90.00
_cell.angle_beta   90.00
_cell.angle_gamma   90.00
#
_symmetry.space_group_name_H-M   'P 1'
#
loop_
_entity.id
_entity.type
_entity.pdbx_description
1 polymer ?
#
loop_
_entity_poly.entity_id
_entity_poly.type
_entity_poly.pdbx_seq_one_letter_code
_entity_poly.pdbx_strand_id
1 'polypeptide(L)'
;MTAVELPPEIEVKLNPADQDEDGFVSIWNIASASTDGDLEQTRALAAQFMCFLCKRNCDFVVTSSTNAEYLDEWFERDNKILYDWNLESEKVDVIAQQAEVPYEPFVSFLGNQKFNPKTKYAPRRIDRVEWFQNQWSVG
;
A
#
# COMPACT_ATOMS: atom_id res chain seq x y z
N MET A 1 -12.38 9.11 -19.68
CA MET A 1 -11.43 8.38 -18.84
C MET A 1 -12.08 7.05 -18.53
N THR A 2 -11.49 5.97 -19.03
CA THR A 2 -11.94 4.60 -18.75
C THR A 2 -11.46 4.29 -17.34
N ALA A 3 -12.32 3.78 -16.47
CA ALA A 3 -11.92 3.40 -15.12
C ALA A 3 -10.80 2.36 -15.17
N VAL A 4 -9.75 2.51 -14.36
CA VAL A 4 -8.69 1.50 -14.24
C VAL A 4 -9.30 0.22 -13.68
N GLU A 5 -9.32 -0.85 -14.48
CA GLU A 5 -9.79 -2.17 -14.08
C GLU A 5 -8.60 -3.10 -13.83
N LEU A 6 -8.49 -3.63 -12.61
CA LEU A 6 -7.49 -4.64 -12.27
C LEU A 6 -7.88 -6.01 -12.84
N PRO A 7 -6.91 -6.84 -13.23
CA PRO A 7 -7.16 -8.18 -13.76
C PRO A 7 -7.87 -9.09 -12.73
N PRO A 8 -8.58 -10.15 -13.21
CA PRO A 8 -9.39 -11.05 -12.37
C PRO A 8 -8.58 -11.81 -11.31
N GLU A 9 -7.34 -12.14 -11.63
CA GLU A 9 -6.37 -12.75 -10.73
C GLU A 9 -5.09 -11.94 -10.82
N ILE A 10 -4.51 -11.63 -9.66
CA ILE A 10 -3.20 -11.02 -9.55
C ILE A 10 -2.33 -12.01 -8.80
N GLU A 11 -1.28 -12.48 -9.47
CA GLU A 11 -0.19 -13.16 -8.82
C GLU A 11 0.67 -12.10 -8.12
N VAL A 12 0.77 -12.18 -6.80
CA VAL A 12 1.61 -11.27 -6.02
C VAL A 12 3.06 -11.68 -6.24
N LYS A 13 3.84 -10.80 -6.86
CA LYS A 13 5.24 -11.03 -7.22
C LYS A 13 6.17 -10.20 -6.34
N LEU A 14 7.41 -10.66 -6.25
CA LEU A 14 8.54 -9.93 -5.67
C LEU A 14 9.66 -9.87 -6.69
N ASN A 15 10.21 -8.68 -6.88
CA ASN A 15 11.54 -8.53 -7.46
C ASN A 15 12.57 -8.63 -6.32
N PRO A 16 13.46 -9.64 -6.30
CA PRO A 16 14.39 -9.83 -5.19
C PRO A 16 15.33 -8.65 -4.93
N ALA A 17 15.55 -7.78 -5.93
CA ALA A 17 16.38 -6.59 -5.77
C ALA A 17 15.70 -5.47 -4.98
N ASP A 18 14.38 -5.52 -4.82
CA ASP A 18 13.59 -4.52 -4.11
C ASP A 18 13.30 -4.92 -2.65
N GLN A 19 13.77 -6.10 -2.24
CA GLN A 19 13.72 -6.57 -0.86
C GLN A 19 15.01 -6.21 -0.14
N ASP A 20 14.90 -5.65 1.06
CA ASP A 20 16.06 -5.33 1.88
C ASP A 20 16.65 -6.56 2.58
N GLU A 21 17.72 -6.35 3.36
CA GLU A 21 18.43 -7.41 4.07
C GLU A 21 17.58 -8.09 5.15
N ASP A 22 16.55 -7.42 5.66
CA ASP A 22 15.64 -7.89 6.71
C ASP A 22 14.35 -8.50 6.14
N GLY A 23 14.17 -8.49 4.82
CA GLY A 23 13.04 -9.09 4.12
C GLY A 23 11.85 -8.16 3.92
N PHE A 24 12.01 -6.86 4.17
CA PHE A 24 11.00 -5.84 3.93
C PHE A 24 11.04 -5.33 2.49
N VAL A 25 9.88 -4.90 2.02
CA VAL A 25 9.68 -4.33 0.69
C VAL A 25 8.49 -3.36 0.74
N SER A 26 8.53 -2.29 -0.05
CA SER A 26 7.41 -1.35 -0.11
C SER A 26 6.19 -1.98 -0.79
N ILE A 27 4.99 -1.58 -0.35
CA ILE A 27 3.72 -1.96 -0.99
C ILE A 27 3.73 -1.56 -2.48
N TRP A 28 4.35 -0.41 -2.81
CA TRP A 28 4.53 0.01 -4.19
C TRP A 28 5.36 -0.96 -5.02
N ASN A 29 6.50 -1.43 -4.51
CA ASN A 29 7.37 -2.35 -5.24
C ASN A 29 6.71 -3.71 -5.45
N ILE A 30 5.95 -4.22 -4.47
CA ILE A 30 5.14 -5.43 -4.65
C ILE A 30 4.10 -5.21 -5.76
N ALA A 31 3.38 -4.09 -5.72
CA ALA A 31 2.36 -3.78 -6.72
C ALA A 31 2.99 -3.69 -8.12
N SER A 32 4.09 -2.95 -8.26
CA SER A 32 4.84 -2.75 -9.50
C SER A 32 5.34 -4.06 -10.08
N ALA A 33 5.94 -4.92 -9.25
CA ALA A 33 6.38 -6.25 -9.67
C ALA A 33 5.20 -7.11 -10.16
N SER A 34 4.04 -7.01 -9.49
CA SER A 34 2.84 -7.78 -9.81
C SER A 34 2.13 -7.32 -11.08
N THR A 35 2.36 -6.09 -11.53
CA THR A 35 1.76 -5.47 -12.72
C THR A 35 2.77 -5.20 -13.83
N ASP A 36 3.96 -5.81 -13.73
CA ASP A 36 5.06 -5.68 -14.69
C ASP A 36 5.47 -4.20 -14.95
N GLY A 37 5.35 -3.35 -13.92
CA GLY A 37 5.75 -1.94 -13.94
C GLY A 37 4.75 -0.98 -14.60
N ASP A 38 3.55 -1.44 -14.98
CA ASP A 38 2.51 -0.56 -15.53
C ASP A 38 2.03 0.44 -14.47
N LEU A 39 2.24 1.73 -14.70
CA LEU A 39 2.01 2.77 -13.68
C LEU A 39 0.55 2.84 -13.20
N GLU A 40 -0.40 2.77 -14.12
CA GLU A 40 -1.83 2.89 -13.78
C GLU A 40 -2.31 1.67 -12.98
N GLN A 41 -1.92 0.47 -13.40
CA GLN A 41 -2.23 -0.76 -12.69
C GLN A 41 -1.48 -0.86 -11.35
N THR A 42 -0.22 -0.43 -11.30
CA THR A 42 0.58 -0.37 -10.07
C THR A 42 -0.12 0.50 -9.02
N ARG A 43 -0.52 1.72 -9.41
CA ARG A 43 -1.25 2.64 -8.54
C ARG A 43 -2.57 2.03 -8.07
N ALA A 44 -3.35 1.47 -8.99
CA ALA A 44 -4.62 0.85 -8.64
C ALA A 44 -4.45 -0.34 -7.68
N LEU A 45 -3.44 -1.17 -7.89
CA LEU A 45 -3.15 -2.32 -7.03
C LEU A 45 -2.62 -1.89 -5.66
N ALA A 46 -1.69 -0.93 -5.60
CA ALA A 46 -1.19 -0.36 -4.36
C ALA A 46 -2.33 0.28 -3.54
N ALA A 47 -3.24 1.00 -4.20
CA ALA A 47 -4.42 1.57 -3.56
C ALA A 47 -5.33 0.49 -2.95
N GLN A 48 -5.53 -0.62 -3.66
CA GLN A 48 -6.30 -1.76 -3.16
C GLN A 48 -5.63 -2.44 -1.98
N PHE A 49 -4.31 -2.65 -2.02
CA PHE A 49 -3.57 -3.18 -0.88
C PHE A 49 -3.70 -2.28 0.33
N MET A 50 -3.42 -0.98 0.20
CA MET A 50 -3.56 0.00 1.28
C MET A 50 -4.97 0.00 1.89
N CYS A 51 -6.00 0.03 1.04
CA CYS A 51 -7.38 -0.01 1.51
C CYS A 51 -7.74 -1.33 2.20
N PHE A 52 -7.25 -2.46 1.69
CA PHE A 52 -7.46 -3.78 2.28
C PHE A 52 -6.78 -3.91 3.64
N LEU A 53 -5.49 -3.60 3.74
CA LEU A 53 -4.70 -3.69 4.96
C LEU A 53 -5.30 -2.81 6.06
N CYS A 54 -5.65 -1.56 5.73
CA CYS A 54 -6.35 -0.66 6.65
C CYS A 54 -7.70 -1.25 7.10
N LYS A 55 -8.51 -1.78 6.16
CA LYS A 55 -9.82 -2.38 6.48
C LYS A 55 -9.70 -3.61 7.40
N ARG A 56 -8.58 -4.31 7.35
CA ARG A 56 -8.26 -5.47 8.19
C ARG A 56 -7.46 -5.13 9.44
N ASN A 57 -7.18 -3.84 9.68
CA ASN A 57 -6.34 -3.35 10.78
C ASN A 57 -5.01 -4.09 10.88
N CYS A 58 -4.31 -4.21 9.75
CA CYS A 58 -2.99 -4.83 9.67
C CYS A 58 -1.96 -4.06 10.52
N ASP A 59 -1.14 -4.76 11.31
CA ASP A 59 -0.25 -4.18 12.32
C ASP A 59 1.25 -4.30 12.00
N PHE A 60 1.61 -4.95 10.89
CA PHE A 60 3.00 -5.15 10.47
C PHE A 60 3.48 -4.19 9.36
N VAL A 61 2.74 -3.10 9.09
CA VAL A 61 3.24 -2.06 8.19
C VAL A 61 4.25 -1.22 8.95
N VAL A 62 5.42 -1.05 8.35
CA VAL A 62 6.52 -0.28 8.91
C VAL A 62 6.89 0.86 7.97
N THR A 63 7.53 1.88 8.52
CA THR A 63 8.15 2.95 7.74
C THR A 63 9.39 3.41 8.47
N SER A 64 10.47 3.71 7.72
CA SER A 64 11.67 4.24 8.35
C SER A 64 11.43 5.61 8.97
N SER A 65 12.25 5.98 9.97
CA SER A 65 12.17 7.32 10.58
C SER A 65 12.30 8.45 9.55
N THR A 66 13.18 8.31 8.56
CA THR A 66 13.35 9.28 7.47
C THR A 66 12.13 9.35 6.56
N ASN A 67 11.50 8.21 6.25
CA ASN A 67 10.29 8.17 5.43
C ASN A 67 9.08 8.76 6.19
N ALA A 68 9.01 8.56 7.52
CA ALA A 68 8.00 9.19 8.36
C ALA A 68 8.11 10.72 8.34
N GLU A 69 9.31 11.28 8.51
CA GLU A 69 9.55 12.72 8.39
C GLU A 69 9.12 13.27 7.02
N TYR A 70 9.46 12.55 5.95
CA TYR A 70 9.03 12.91 4.59
C TYR A 70 7.50 12.89 4.42
N LEU A 71 6.82 11.91 5.01
CA LEU A 71 5.35 11.84 4.99
C LEU A 71 4.71 12.95 5.82
N ASP A 72 5.32 13.35 6.92
CA ASP A 72 4.88 14.49 7.72
C ASP A 72 4.97 15.80 6.93
N GLU A 73 6.09 16.05 6.23
CA GLU A 73 6.23 17.21 5.33
C GLU A 73 5.16 17.23 4.22
N TRP A 74 4.84 16.05 3.67
CA TRP A 74 3.75 15.89 2.70
C TRP A 74 2.39 16.18 3.32
N PHE A 75 2.16 15.72 4.54
CA PHE A 75 0.91 15.91 5.26
C PHE A 75 0.65 17.38 5.59
N GLU A 76 1.68 18.13 5.97
CA GLU A 76 1.62 19.58 6.20
C GLU A 76 1.18 20.33 4.93
N ARG A 77 1.65 19.88 3.76
CA ARG A 77 1.29 20.47 2.46
C ARG A 77 -0.11 20.07 1.99
N ASP A 78 -0.46 18.79 2.13
CA ASP A 78 -1.75 18.28 1.75
C ASP A 78 -2.16 17.04 2.56
N ASN A 79 -3.01 17.29 3.55
CA ASN A 79 -3.54 16.29 4.47
C ASN A 79 -4.29 15.12 3.80
N LYS A 80 -4.67 15.27 2.52
CA LYS A 80 -5.32 14.20 1.75
C LYS A 80 -4.42 12.99 1.56
N ILE A 81 -3.10 13.11 1.71
CA ILE A 81 -2.15 11.99 1.61
C ILE A 81 -2.57 10.79 2.50
N LEU A 82 -3.17 11.06 3.66
CA LEU A 82 -3.58 10.02 4.61
C LEU A 82 -4.92 9.34 4.28
N TYR A 83 -5.67 9.82 3.29
CA TYR A 83 -7.00 9.27 3.05
C TYR A 83 -7.47 9.25 1.60
N ASP A 84 -6.84 9.96 0.68
CA ASP A 84 -7.19 9.92 -0.74
C ASP A 84 -6.49 8.77 -1.46
N TRP A 85 -6.88 7.54 -1.11
CA TRP A 85 -6.34 6.31 -1.70
C TRP A 85 -7.33 5.72 -2.72
N ASN A 86 -7.75 6.55 -3.67
CA ASN A 86 -8.51 6.06 -4.82
C ASN A 86 -7.53 5.48 -5.87
N LEU A 87 -8.05 4.67 -6.81
CA LEU A 87 -7.22 3.92 -7.77
C LEU A 87 -6.38 4.81 -8.71
N GLU A 88 -6.75 6.08 -8.86
CA GLU A 88 -6.13 7.04 -9.77
C GLU A 88 -5.35 8.13 -8.99
N SER A 89 -5.35 8.09 -7.65
CA SER A 89 -4.71 9.15 -6.86
C SER A 89 -3.21 8.97 -6.82
N GLU A 90 -2.47 9.97 -7.31
CA GLU A 90 -1.01 10.06 -7.18
C GLU A 90 -0.55 10.08 -5.71
N LYS A 91 -1.46 10.34 -4.75
CA LYS A 91 -1.15 10.24 -3.31
C LYS A 91 -0.81 8.81 -2.90
N VAL A 92 -1.35 7.81 -3.62
CA VAL A 92 -1.03 6.41 -3.42
C VAL A 92 0.44 6.15 -3.76
N ASP A 93 0.94 6.75 -4.84
CA ASP A 93 2.33 6.60 -5.26
C ASP A 93 3.28 7.03 -4.14
N VAL A 94 3.00 8.18 -3.54
CA VAL A 94 3.84 8.72 -2.45
C VAL A 94 3.76 7.82 -1.22
N ILE A 95 2.56 7.54 -0.71
CA ILE A 95 2.42 6.82 0.57
C ILE A 95 2.81 5.34 0.48
N ALA A 96 2.48 4.65 -0.62
CA ALA A 96 2.76 3.22 -0.78
C ALA A 96 4.25 2.92 -1.00
N GLN A 97 5.03 3.90 -1.50
CA GLN A 97 6.49 3.78 -1.57
C GLN A 97 7.14 3.81 -0.18
N GLN A 98 6.48 4.42 0.81
CA GLN A 98 6.99 4.55 2.18
C GLN A 98 6.39 3.50 3.13
N ALA A 99 5.40 2.74 2.66
CA ALA A 99 4.72 1.70 3.41
C ALA A 99 5.42 0.37 3.17
N GLU A 100 6.24 -0.06 4.11
CA GLU A 100 7.02 -1.29 4.00
C GLU A 100 6.34 -2.42 4.77
N VAL A 101 6.47 -3.63 4.23
CA VAL A 101 5.94 -4.85 4.84
C VAL A 101 6.96 -5.98 4.72
N PRO A 102 7.02 -6.90 5.68
CA PRO A 102 7.73 -8.14 5.49
C PRO A 102 7.00 -8.98 4.44
N TYR A 103 7.67 -9.34 3.35
CA TYR A 103 7.02 -9.89 2.16
C TYR A 103 6.23 -11.19 2.43
N GLU A 104 6.86 -12.14 3.11
CA GLU A 104 6.26 -13.46 3.42
C GLU A 104 5.00 -13.35 4.30
N PRO A 105 5.01 -12.60 5.43
CA PRO A 105 3.79 -12.31 6.18
C PRO A 105 2.72 -11.58 5.37
N PHE A 106 3.10 -10.63 4.52
CA PHE A 106 2.15 -9.90 3.67
C PHE A 106 1.41 -10.85 2.73
N VAL A 107 2.13 -11.70 1.97
CA VAL A 107 1.52 -12.67 1.06
C VAL A 107 0.63 -13.66 1.81
N SER A 108 1.11 -14.18 2.95
CA SER A 108 0.34 -15.06 3.82
C SER A 108 -0.94 -14.41 4.32
N PHE A 109 -0.88 -13.13 4.70
CA PHE A 109 -2.02 -12.35 5.15
C PHE A 109 -3.06 -12.15 4.05
N LEU A 110 -2.64 -11.80 2.83
CA LEU A 110 -3.54 -11.66 1.68
C LEU A 110 -4.29 -12.96 1.40
N GLY A 111 -3.59 -14.10 1.40
CA GLY A 111 -4.20 -15.42 1.21
C GLY A 111 -5.20 -15.77 2.32
N ASN A 112 -4.81 -15.63 3.58
CA ASN A 112 -5.63 -15.96 4.74
C ASN A 112 -6.89 -15.08 4.85
N GLN A 113 -6.76 -13.79 4.53
CA GLN A 113 -7.85 -12.81 4.56
C GLN A 113 -8.64 -12.75 3.26
N LYS A 114 -8.31 -13.62 2.29
CA LYS A 114 -8.95 -13.76 0.97
C LYS A 114 -9.03 -12.43 0.23
N PHE A 115 -7.89 -11.76 0.09
CA PHE A 115 -7.77 -10.57 -0.73
C PHE A 115 -8.29 -10.84 -2.15
N ASN A 116 -9.02 -9.90 -2.71
CA ASN A 116 -9.54 -9.96 -4.06
C ASN A 116 -9.44 -8.58 -4.72
N PRO A 117 -8.65 -8.43 -5.80
CA PRO A 117 -8.40 -7.13 -6.43
C PRO A 117 -9.63 -6.48 -7.05
N LYS A 118 -10.69 -7.26 -7.34
CA LYS A 118 -11.98 -6.76 -7.84
C LYS A 118 -12.91 -6.26 -6.74
N THR A 119 -12.63 -6.59 -5.48
CA THR A 119 -13.44 -6.12 -4.37
C THR A 119 -13.09 -4.67 -4.08
N LYS A 120 -14.11 -3.83 -3.94
CA LYS A 120 -13.92 -2.45 -3.51
C LYS A 120 -13.69 -2.42 -2.01
N TYR A 121 -12.45 -2.21 -1.58
CA TYR A 121 -12.14 -1.93 -0.18
C TYR A 121 -12.26 -0.43 0.08
N ALA A 122 -13.19 -0.05 0.97
CA ALA A 122 -13.43 1.35 1.31
C ALA A 122 -13.41 1.55 2.84
N PRO A 123 -12.22 1.61 3.47
CA PRO A 123 -12.11 2.08 4.86
C PRO A 123 -12.55 3.55 4.94
N ARG A 124 -13.16 3.93 6.07
CA ARG A 124 -13.59 5.33 6.28
C ARG A 124 -12.34 6.21 6.39
N ARG A 125 -12.49 7.51 6.10
CA ARG A 125 -11.39 8.48 6.27
C ARG A 125 -10.75 8.40 7.66
N ILE A 126 -11.58 8.31 8.71
CA ILE A 126 -11.08 8.22 10.08
C ILE A 126 -10.28 6.94 10.34
N ASP A 127 -10.73 5.80 9.78
CA ASP A 127 -10.03 4.52 9.91
C ASP A 127 -8.64 4.58 9.24
N ARG A 128 -8.53 5.27 8.09
CA ARG A 128 -7.25 5.45 7.38
C ARG A 128 -6.26 6.28 8.19
N VAL A 129 -6.74 7.38 8.76
CA VAL A 129 -5.93 8.28 9.60
C VAL A 129 -5.48 7.57 10.88
N GLU A 130 -6.40 6.89 11.57
CA GLU A 130 -6.10 6.15 12.80
C GLU A 130 -5.10 5.01 12.55
N TRP A 131 -5.30 4.26 11.47
CA TRP A 131 -4.40 3.18 11.08
C TRP A 131 -2.98 3.69 10.79
N PHE A 132 -2.85 4.79 10.04
CA PHE A 132 -1.56 5.41 9.78
C PHE A 132 -0.88 5.91 11.07
N GLN A 133 -1.60 6.66 11.90
CA GLN A 133 -1.02 7.33 13.06
C GLN A 133 -0.71 6.39 14.23
N ASN A 134 -1.48 5.31 14.39
CA ASN A 134 -1.42 4.48 15.60
C ASN A 134 -1.02 3.02 15.35
N GLN A 135 -1.01 2.53 14.11
CA GLN A 135 -0.72 1.11 13.83
C GLN A 135 0.57 0.92 13.03
N TRP A 136 1.01 1.92 12.27
CA TRP A 136 2.29 1.83 11.58
C TRP A 136 3.42 1.92 12.59
N SER A 137 4.39 1.01 12.46
CA SER A 137 5.60 1.07 13.26
C SER A 137 6.61 1.98 12.58
N VAL A 138 7.14 2.96 13.33
CA VAL A 138 8.26 3.80 12.89
C VAL A 138 9.52 3.23 13.51
N GLY A 139 10.50 2.85 12.69
CA GLY A 139 11.70 2.12 13.13
C GLY A 139 12.93 2.41 12.28
#